data_AF-A0A259Q231-F1
#
_entry.id   AF-A0A259Q231-F1
#
_cell.length_a   1.000
_cell.length_b   1.000
_cell.length_c   1.000
_cell.angle_alpha   90.00
_cell.angle_beta   90.00
_cell.angle_gamma   90.00
#
_symmetry.space_group_name_H-M   'P 1'
#
loop_
_entity.id
_entity.type
_entity.pdbx_description
1 polymer ?
#
loop_
_entity_poly.entity_id
_entity_poly.type
_entity_poly.pdbx_seq_one_letter_code
_entity_poly.pdbx_strand_id
1 'polypeptide(L)'
;MIEHLNRDCFCISLDREALACALESELGQPGLYALVRARNPHMFSAQPVFVARRHARRMREIVQTVESVAALPGYQRAVLAAAPAAAQHDPGNPGVFLGFDFHLEADTLHLIEINTNPGGALLSAALARAQRACCDDMQGMVPTAAVVDAFE
;
A
#
# COMPACT_ATOMS: atom_id res chain seq x y z
N MET A 1 5.92 17.71 -14.24
CA MET A 1 7.12 16.92 -13.81
C MET A 1 6.76 15.47 -13.50
N ILE A 2 5.93 15.16 -12.49
CA ILE A 2 5.58 13.76 -12.14
C ILE A 2 4.90 13.01 -13.29
N GLU A 3 3.93 13.60 -13.98
CA GLU A 3 3.31 12.97 -15.15
C GLU A 3 4.30 12.69 -16.28
N HIS A 4 5.32 13.55 -16.44
CA HIS A 4 6.38 13.32 -17.42
C HIS A 4 7.27 12.16 -16.99
N LEU A 5 7.60 12.04 -15.70
CA LEU A 5 8.32 10.87 -15.19
C LEU A 5 7.50 9.58 -15.38
N ASN A 6 6.20 9.61 -15.10
CA ASN A 6 5.32 8.44 -15.28
C ASN A 6 5.15 8.02 -16.75
N ARG A 7 5.27 8.97 -17.70
CA ARG A 7 5.12 8.69 -19.13
C ARG A 7 6.45 8.36 -19.82
N ASP A 8 7.52 9.06 -19.44
CA ASP A 8 8.76 9.13 -20.21
C ASP A 8 9.94 8.45 -19.49
N CYS A 9 9.79 8.00 -18.23
CA CYS A 9 10.81 7.24 -17.52
C CYS A 9 10.68 5.74 -17.79
N PHE A 10 11.73 5.14 -18.35
CA PHE A 10 11.82 3.70 -18.64
C PHE A 10 12.60 2.92 -17.58
N CYS A 11 12.67 3.44 -16.36
CA CYS A 11 13.36 2.78 -15.26
C CYS A 11 12.73 1.43 -14.92
N ILE A 12 13.58 0.39 -14.90
CA ILE A 12 13.22 -0.93 -14.38
C ILE A 12 13.76 -1.02 -12.96
N SER A 13 12.89 -0.85 -11.98
CA SER A 13 13.24 -0.87 -10.56
C SER A 13 13.03 -2.23 -9.92
N LEU A 14 12.31 -3.15 -10.57
CA LEU A 14 12.03 -4.47 -10.01
C LEU A 14 13.15 -5.48 -10.29
N ASP A 15 13.76 -6.00 -9.22
CA ASP A 15 14.62 -7.17 -9.27
C ASP A 15 13.79 -8.46 -9.17
N ARG A 16 13.76 -9.25 -10.24
CA ARG A 16 12.93 -10.46 -10.31
C ARG A 16 13.48 -11.62 -9.48
N GLU A 17 14.79 -11.68 -9.28
CA GLU A 17 15.40 -12.71 -8.44
C GLU A 17 15.15 -12.37 -6.97
N ALA A 18 15.33 -11.10 -6.59
CA ALA A 18 14.99 -10.65 -5.25
C ALA A 18 13.49 -10.81 -4.94
N LEU A 19 12.61 -10.52 -5.91
CA LEU A 19 11.17 -10.76 -5.77
C LEU A 19 10.85 -12.25 -5.57
N ALA A 20 11.50 -13.13 -6.33
CA ALA A 20 11.33 -14.56 -6.16
C ALA A 20 11.77 -14.99 -4.75
N CYS A 21 12.97 -14.59 -4.33
CA CYS A 21 13.47 -14.88 -2.99
C CYS A 21 12.53 -14.37 -1.90
N ALA A 22 12.09 -13.10 -1.98
CA ALA A 22 11.20 -12.51 -0.98
C ALA A 22 9.83 -13.22 -0.90
N LEU A 23 9.25 -13.61 -2.04
CA LEU A 23 7.98 -14.37 -2.03
C LEU A 23 8.14 -15.77 -1.46
N GLU A 24 9.27 -16.42 -1.68
CA GLU A 24 9.55 -17.78 -1.19
C GLU A 24 9.93 -17.77 0.31
N SER A 25 10.70 -16.77 0.77
CA SER A 25 11.18 -16.66 2.16
C SER A 25 10.13 -16.08 3.11
N GLU A 26 9.52 -14.95 2.76
CA GLU A 26 8.65 -14.21 3.69
C GLU A 26 7.30 -14.88 3.89
N LEU A 27 6.78 -15.49 2.83
CA LEU A 27 5.50 -16.20 2.89
C LEU A 27 5.67 -17.68 3.22
N GLY A 28 6.91 -18.17 3.28
CA GLY A 28 7.25 -19.54 3.67
C GLY A 28 6.60 -20.61 2.78
N GLN A 29 6.30 -20.28 1.53
CA GLN A 29 5.60 -21.18 0.59
C GLN A 29 6.49 -21.51 -0.62
N PRO A 30 7.17 -22.66 -0.58
CA PRO A 30 7.91 -23.17 -1.74
C PRO A 30 7.06 -23.23 -3.01
N GLY A 31 7.55 -22.61 -4.09
CA GLY A 31 6.90 -22.57 -5.39
C GLY A 31 5.86 -21.45 -5.56
N LEU A 32 5.68 -20.58 -4.56
CA LEU A 32 4.75 -19.46 -4.64
C LEU A 32 5.07 -18.52 -5.80
N TYR A 33 6.35 -18.22 -6.03
CA TYR A 33 6.72 -17.34 -7.15
C TYR A 33 6.35 -17.96 -8.50
N ALA A 34 6.57 -19.27 -8.66
CA ALA A 34 6.17 -19.99 -9.87
C ALA A 34 4.65 -19.98 -10.07
N LEU A 35 3.88 -20.18 -8.99
CA LEU A 35 2.43 -20.13 -9.01
C LEU A 35 1.90 -18.73 -9.38
N VAL A 36 2.45 -17.68 -8.78
CA VAL A 36 2.11 -16.28 -9.09
C VAL A 36 2.37 -16.01 -10.56
N ARG A 37 3.54 -16.40 -11.09
CA ARG A 37 3.85 -16.21 -12.52
C ARG A 37 2.94 -16.99 -13.45
N ALA A 38 2.54 -18.20 -13.08
CA ALA A 38 1.67 -19.04 -13.90
C ALA A 38 0.23 -18.49 -13.98
N ARG A 39 -0.29 -17.94 -12.87
CA ARG A 39 -1.67 -17.44 -12.79
C ARG A 39 -1.81 -15.96 -13.09
N ASN A 40 -0.86 -15.15 -12.64
CA ASN A 40 -0.90 -13.69 -12.68
C ASN A 40 0.46 -13.12 -13.14
N PRO A 41 0.87 -13.35 -14.40
CA PRO A 41 2.20 -12.94 -14.88
C PRO A 41 2.46 -11.43 -14.82
N HIS A 42 1.41 -10.61 -14.71
CA HIS A 42 1.47 -9.15 -14.66
C HIS A 42 1.14 -8.57 -13.26
N MET A 43 1.13 -9.40 -12.22
CA MET A 43 0.81 -8.96 -10.86
C MET A 43 1.75 -7.87 -10.32
N PHE A 44 3.03 -7.92 -10.71
CA PHE A 44 4.05 -6.95 -10.29
C PHE A 44 4.58 -6.19 -11.51
N SER A 45 4.38 -4.87 -11.51
CA SER A 45 4.97 -3.98 -12.52
C SER A 45 6.48 -3.89 -12.34
N ALA A 46 7.22 -3.96 -13.44
CA ALA A 46 8.67 -3.72 -13.43
C ALA A 46 9.03 -2.23 -13.37
N GLN A 47 8.08 -1.37 -13.73
CA GLN A 47 8.24 0.08 -13.78
C GLN A 47 7.58 0.73 -12.56
N PRO A 48 8.21 1.75 -11.96
CA PRO A 48 7.65 2.48 -10.84
C PRO A 48 6.57 3.46 -11.31
N VAL A 49 5.68 3.83 -10.39
CA VAL A 49 4.78 4.99 -10.53
C VAL A 49 5.22 6.03 -9.52
N PHE A 50 5.46 7.24 -10.00
CA PHE A 50 5.88 8.39 -9.22
C PHE A 50 4.67 9.14 -8.65
N VAL A 51 4.75 9.47 -7.36
CA VAL A 51 3.75 10.28 -6.65
C VAL A 51 4.44 11.52 -6.09
N ALA A 52 3.88 12.70 -6.34
CA ALA A 52 4.44 13.94 -5.79
C ALA A 52 4.36 13.94 -4.27
N ARG A 53 5.36 14.50 -3.58
CA ARG A 53 5.37 14.67 -2.12
C ARG A 53 4.11 15.37 -1.58
N ARG A 54 3.55 16.33 -2.32
CA ARG A 54 2.30 17.01 -1.95
C ARG A 54 1.11 16.03 -1.89
N HIS A 55 1.02 15.10 -2.84
CA HIS A 55 -0.07 14.11 -2.89
C HIS A 55 0.11 13.07 -1.78
N ALA A 56 1.34 12.57 -1.57
CA ALA A 56 1.63 11.66 -0.46
C ALA A 56 1.30 12.30 0.90
N ARG A 57 1.63 13.58 1.11
CA ARG A 57 1.23 14.31 2.31
C ARG A 57 -0.29 14.42 2.44
N ARG A 58 -0.98 14.73 1.32
CA ARG A 58 -2.44 14.84 1.31
C ARG A 58 -3.13 13.51 1.62
N MET A 59 -2.63 12.38 1.12
CA MET A 59 -3.12 11.04 1.47
C MET A 59 -3.07 10.82 3.00
N ARG A 60 -1.93 11.13 3.64
CA ARG A 60 -1.78 10.99 5.10
C ARG A 60 -2.73 11.89 5.88
N GLU A 61 -2.89 13.16 5.46
CA GLU A 61 -3.83 14.09 6.09
C GLU A 61 -5.27 13.55 6.05
N ILE A 62 -5.68 12.95 4.92
CA ILE A 62 -7.00 12.34 4.77
C ILE A 62 -7.16 11.16 5.72
N VAL A 63 -6.18 10.24 5.76
CA VAL A 63 -6.18 9.09 6.68
C VAL A 63 -6.33 9.55 8.14
N GLN A 64 -5.48 10.48 8.58
CA GLN A 64 -5.53 11.03 9.94
C GLN A 64 -6.86 11.72 10.25
N THR A 65 -7.45 12.40 9.26
CA THR A 65 -8.75 13.05 9.43
C THR A 65 -9.87 12.02 9.62
N VAL A 66 -9.87 10.96 8.81
CA VAL A 66 -10.85 9.87 8.93
C VAL A 66 -10.73 9.18 10.28
N GLU A 67 -9.52 8.84 10.71
CA GLU A 67 -9.27 8.24 12.02
C GLU A 67 -9.75 9.16 13.16
N SER A 68 -9.45 10.45 13.07
CA SER A 68 -9.87 11.44 14.06
C SER A 68 -11.39 11.56 14.16
N VAL A 69 -12.09 11.59 13.02
CA VAL A 69 -13.56 11.66 12.98
C VAL A 69 -14.18 10.36 13.50
N ALA A 70 -13.64 9.20 13.12
CA ALA A 70 -14.11 7.89 13.57
C ALA A 70 -13.95 7.70 15.10
N ALA A 71 -12.98 8.36 15.71
CA ALA A 71 -12.76 8.36 17.15
C ALA A 71 -13.70 9.31 17.93
N LEU A 72 -14.47 10.18 17.26
CA LEU A 72 -15.37 11.10 17.96
C LEU A 72 -16.53 10.35 18.62
N PRO A 73 -16.76 10.52 19.93
CA PRO A 73 -17.85 9.84 20.62
C PRO A 73 -19.23 10.17 20.03
N GLY A 74 -19.41 11.39 19.52
CA GLY A 74 -20.65 11.80 18.83
C GLY A 74 -20.87 11.03 17.53
N TYR A 75 -19.82 10.84 16.73
CA TYR A 75 -19.89 10.08 15.49
C TYR A 75 -20.17 8.59 15.77
N GLN A 76 -19.43 7.99 16.70
CA GLN A 76 -19.63 6.59 17.09
C GLN A 76 -21.07 6.34 17.58
N ARG A 77 -21.60 7.18 18.47
CA ARG A 77 -23.00 7.06 18.93
C ARG A 77 -23.98 7.16 17.78
N ALA A 78 -23.77 8.09 16.85
CA ALA A 78 -24.67 8.27 15.71
C ALA A 78 -24.67 7.06 14.77
N VAL A 79 -23.49 6.50 14.47
CA VAL A 79 -23.36 5.32 13.60
C VAL A 79 -23.88 4.05 14.27
N LEU A 80 -23.52 3.83 15.55
CA LEU A 80 -23.91 2.63 16.29
C LEU A 80 -25.41 2.58 16.62
N ALA A 81 -26.09 3.74 16.69
CA ALA A 81 -27.54 3.79 16.93
C ALA A 81 -28.36 3.04 15.86
N ALA A 82 -27.86 3.00 14.62
CA ALA A 82 -28.50 2.28 13.51
C ALA A 82 -27.86 0.90 13.23
N ALA A 83 -26.82 0.52 13.97
CA ALA A 83 -26.06 -0.69 13.72
C ALA A 83 -26.66 -1.93 14.41
N PRO A 84 -26.41 -3.15 13.90
CA PRO A 84 -26.78 -4.38 14.59
C PRO A 84 -26.15 -4.47 15.98
N ALA A 85 -26.80 -5.18 16.91
CA ALA A 85 -26.30 -5.34 18.29
C ALA A 85 -24.85 -5.88 18.35
N ALA A 86 -24.46 -6.74 17.41
CA ALA A 86 -23.09 -7.25 17.30
C ALA A 86 -22.03 -6.15 17.07
N ALA A 87 -22.39 -5.03 16.44
CA ALA A 87 -21.48 -3.91 16.19
C ALA A 87 -21.25 -3.03 17.43
N GLN A 88 -22.03 -3.22 18.50
CA GLN A 88 -21.82 -2.52 19.78
C GLN A 88 -20.72 -3.17 20.62
N HIS A 89 -20.28 -4.38 20.25
CA HIS A 89 -19.18 -5.03 20.92
C HIS A 89 -17.87 -4.37 20.50
N ASP A 90 -17.19 -3.74 21.46
CA ASP A 90 -15.82 -3.28 21.31
C ASP A 90 -14.87 -4.41 21.74
N PRO A 91 -14.12 -5.02 20.80
CA PRO A 91 -13.17 -6.08 21.13
C PRO A 91 -11.91 -5.54 21.83
N GLY A 92 -11.75 -4.21 21.96
CA GLY A 92 -10.59 -3.56 22.58
C GLY A 92 -9.32 -3.59 21.74
N ASN A 93 -9.32 -4.29 20.59
CA ASN A 93 -8.27 -4.26 19.59
C ASN A 93 -8.78 -3.64 18.28
N PRO A 94 -8.03 -2.72 17.64
CA PRO A 94 -8.48 -2.02 16.43
C PRO A 94 -8.43 -2.89 15.15
N GLY A 95 -8.02 -4.17 15.25
CA GLY A 95 -7.75 -5.02 14.10
C GLY A 95 -6.32 -4.84 13.56
N VAL A 96 -6.08 -5.31 12.33
CA VAL A 96 -4.75 -5.32 11.71
C VAL A 96 -4.49 -4.01 10.95
N PHE A 97 -5.18 -3.77 9.84
CA PHE A 97 -5.00 -2.56 9.02
C PHE A 97 -6.31 -2.10 8.36
N LEU A 98 -6.38 -0.82 8.01
CA LEU A 98 -7.33 -0.26 7.04
C LEU A 98 -6.61 0.01 5.72
N GLY A 99 -7.27 -0.18 4.59
CA GLY A 99 -6.79 0.21 3.27
C GLY A 99 -7.47 1.51 2.82
N PHE A 100 -6.71 2.43 2.25
CA PHE A 100 -7.24 3.68 1.68
C PHE A 100 -6.81 3.78 0.23
N ASP A 101 -7.76 3.69 -0.68
CA ASP A 101 -7.49 3.70 -2.11
C ASP A 101 -7.74 5.08 -2.68
N PHE A 102 -6.74 5.59 -3.40
CA PHE A 102 -6.78 6.91 -4.00
C PHE A 102 -6.64 6.83 -5.51
N HIS A 103 -7.40 7.65 -6.21
CA HIS A 103 -7.22 7.93 -7.62
C HIS A 103 -6.59 9.32 -7.79
N LEU A 104 -5.51 9.39 -8.57
CA LEU A 104 -4.88 10.66 -8.94
C LEU A 104 -5.29 11.00 -10.38
N GLU A 105 -6.14 12.01 -10.53
CA GLU A 105 -6.56 12.54 -11.83
C GLU A 105 -5.92 13.91 -12.04
N ALA A 106 -4.96 14.00 -12.96
CA ALA A 106 -4.09 15.16 -13.14
C ALA A 106 -3.43 15.58 -11.80
N ASP A 107 -3.79 16.75 -11.26
CA ASP A 107 -3.29 17.24 -9.96
C ASP A 107 -4.28 16.98 -8.80
N THR A 108 -5.42 16.35 -9.06
CA THR A 108 -6.48 16.14 -8.07
C THR A 108 -6.42 14.73 -7.49
N LEU A 109 -6.42 14.64 -6.17
CA LEU A 109 -6.42 13.38 -5.44
C LEU A 109 -7.82 13.07 -4.91
N HIS A 110 -8.37 11.93 -5.31
CA HIS A 110 -9.68 11.45 -4.89
C HIS A 110 -9.51 10.23 -4.00
N LEU A 111 -10.07 10.26 -2.78
CA LEU A 111 -10.28 9.03 -2.01
C LEU A 111 -11.46 8.29 -2.65
N ILE A 112 -11.25 7.05 -3.08
CA ILE A 112 -12.28 6.25 -3.78
C ILE A 112 -12.83 5.12 -2.91
N GLU A 113 -12.06 4.61 -1.96
CA GLU A 113 -12.48 3.52 -1.08
C GLU A 113 -11.74 3.52 0.26
N ILE A 114 -12.43 3.08 1.32
CA ILE A 114 -11.83 2.71 2.60
C ILE A 114 -12.15 1.23 2.85
N ASN A 115 -11.11 0.40 2.83
CA ASN A 115 -11.19 -1.04 3.03
C ASN A 115 -10.96 -1.39 4.51
N THR A 116 -11.94 -2.00 5.17
CA THR A 116 -11.85 -2.42 6.57
C THR A 116 -11.36 -3.86 6.78
N ASN A 117 -11.05 -4.56 5.68
CA ASN A 117 -10.41 -5.88 5.66
C ASN A 117 -9.45 -6.00 4.47
N PRO A 118 -8.40 -5.17 4.40
CA PRO A 118 -7.50 -5.15 3.26
C PRO A 118 -6.58 -6.38 3.24
N GLY A 119 -6.34 -6.92 2.05
CA GLY A 119 -5.33 -7.95 1.80
C GLY A 119 -4.08 -7.38 1.13
N GLY A 120 -3.06 -8.22 0.91
CA GLY A 120 -1.91 -7.89 0.05
C GLY A 120 -0.78 -7.10 0.70
N ALA A 121 -0.84 -6.80 2.00
CA ALA A 121 0.23 -6.13 2.75
C ALA A 121 1.58 -6.85 2.61
N LEU A 122 1.63 -8.16 2.88
CA LEU A 122 2.86 -8.95 2.76
C LEU A 122 3.38 -9.05 1.31
N LEU A 123 2.49 -9.05 0.33
CA LEU A 123 2.88 -9.00 -1.09
C LEU A 123 3.51 -7.65 -1.45
N SER A 124 3.01 -6.56 -0.84
CA SER A 124 3.58 -5.22 -1.00
C SER A 124 4.93 -5.11 -0.30
N ALA A 125 5.11 -5.75 0.86
CA ALA A 125 6.38 -5.83 1.56
C ALA A 125 7.43 -6.62 0.74
N ALA A 126 7.05 -7.78 0.19
CA ALA A 126 7.91 -8.54 -0.71
C ALA A 126 8.30 -7.73 -1.96
N LEU A 127 7.34 -7.00 -2.55
CA LEU A 127 7.62 -6.09 -3.67
C LEU A 127 8.60 -4.98 -3.27
N ALA A 128 8.43 -4.38 -2.09
CA ALA A 128 9.27 -3.30 -1.61
C ALA A 128 10.73 -3.74 -1.43
N ARG A 129 10.96 -4.96 -0.89
CA ARG A 129 12.30 -5.55 -0.76
C ARG A 129 12.96 -5.86 -2.11
N ALA A 130 12.15 -6.11 -3.13
CA ALA A 130 12.62 -6.39 -4.48
C ALA A 130 12.85 -5.14 -5.34
N GLN A 131 12.57 -3.94 -4.81
CA GLN A 131 12.88 -2.70 -5.52
C GLN A 131 14.38 -2.39 -5.42
N ARG A 132 14.95 -1.93 -6.53
CA ARG A 132 16.32 -1.42 -6.64
C ARG A 132 16.34 -0.11 -7.41
N ALA A 133 17.35 0.70 -7.16
CA ALA A 133 17.54 1.94 -7.91
C ALA A 133 18.00 1.61 -9.33
N CYS A 134 17.29 2.12 -10.33
CA CYS A 134 17.69 2.00 -11.75
C CYS A 134 18.82 2.97 -12.13
N CYS A 135 18.97 4.06 -11.38
CA CYS A 135 19.96 5.12 -11.59
C CYS A 135 20.21 5.88 -10.27
N ASP A 136 21.21 6.76 -10.25
CA ASP A 136 21.62 7.52 -9.07
C ASP A 136 20.48 8.39 -8.49
N ASP A 137 19.68 9.01 -9.36
CA ASP A 137 18.54 9.85 -8.95
C ASP A 137 17.47 9.07 -8.16
N MET A 138 17.41 7.75 -8.34
CA MET A 138 16.43 6.88 -7.68
C MET A 138 16.91 6.30 -6.35
N GLN A 139 18.19 6.43 -6.00
CA GLN A 139 18.74 5.83 -4.78
C GLN A 139 17.97 6.24 -3.51
N GLY A 140 17.55 7.50 -3.43
CA GLY A 140 16.78 8.02 -2.29
C GLY A 140 15.27 7.75 -2.34
N MET A 141 14.76 7.08 -3.37
CA MET A 141 13.33 6.81 -3.57
C MET A 141 12.95 5.34 -3.37
N VAL A 142 13.93 4.45 -3.33
CA VAL A 142 13.72 3.00 -3.16
C VAL A 142 13.52 2.69 -1.67
N PRO A 143 12.55 1.83 -1.30
CA PRO A 143 12.39 1.37 0.07
C PRO A 143 13.66 0.72 0.61
N THR A 144 14.03 1.04 1.85
CA THR A 144 15.11 0.33 2.55
C THR A 144 14.54 -0.86 3.30
N ALA A 145 15.36 -1.89 3.55
CA ALA A 145 14.96 -3.04 4.37
C ALA A 145 14.36 -2.59 5.71
N ALA A 146 14.99 -1.63 6.40
CA ALA A 146 14.49 -1.10 7.66
C ALA A 146 13.09 -0.46 7.58
N VAL A 147 12.74 0.17 6.44
CA VAL A 147 11.38 0.72 6.25
C VAL A 147 10.36 -0.40 6.07
N VAL A 148 10.74 -1.49 5.40
CA VAL A 148 9.85 -2.63 5.23
C VAL A 148 9.71 -3.43 6.52
N ASP A 149 10.80 -3.62 7.27
CA ASP A 149 10.78 -4.31 8.57
C ASP A 149 9.96 -3.54 9.62
N ALA A 150 9.91 -2.21 9.54
CA ALA A 150 9.08 -1.40 10.45
C ALA A 150 7.58 -1.44 10.12
N PHE A 151 7.21 -1.97 8.94
CA PHE A 151 5.82 -2.14 8.52
C PHE A 151 5.22 -3.48 9.00
N GLU A 152 6.05 -4.50 9.22
CA GLU A 152 5.67 -5.84 9.69
C GLU A 152 5.66 -5.96 11.22
#